data_AF-A0A0L8IGC7-F1
#
_entry.id   AF-A0A0L8IGC7-F1
#
_cell.length_a   1.000
_cell.length_b   1.000
_cell.length_c   1.000
_cell.angle_alpha   90.00
_cell.angle_beta   90.00
_cell.angle_gamma   90.00
#
_symmetry.space_group_name_H-M   'P 1'
#
loop_
_entity.id
_entity.type
_entity.pdbx_description
1 polymer ?
#
loop_
_entity_poly.entity_id
_entity_poly.type
_entity_poly.pdbx_seq_one_letter_code
_entity_poly.pdbx_strand_id
1 'polypeptide(L)'
;MKLSGVDLEVLAKQTVNFTGADICNLCQQAALLAVQEEGFSVKTVTMQNFLDALNTRGSSLSEHFIRQYEETKTKFARLTGKHKHL
;
A
#
# COMPACT_ATOMS: atom_id res chain seq x y z
N MET A 1 -18.62 -5.18 -0.21
CA MET A 1 -19.18 -3.96 0.44
C MET A 1 -18.94 -2.78 -0.48
N LYS A 2 -19.82 -1.78 -0.48
CA LYS A 2 -19.64 -0.53 -1.25
C LYS A 2 -18.81 0.46 -0.45
N LEU A 3 -18.24 1.48 -1.09
CA LEU A 3 -17.61 2.59 -0.38
C LEU A 3 -18.66 3.67 -0.09
N SER A 4 -18.58 4.30 1.09
CA SER A 4 -19.40 5.45 1.46
C SER A 4 -18.51 6.58 1.96
N GLY A 5 -18.46 7.68 1.20
CA GLY A 5 -17.67 8.87 1.58
C GLY A 5 -16.16 8.65 1.64
N VAL A 6 -15.60 7.71 0.88
CA VAL A 6 -14.16 7.41 0.86
C VAL A 6 -13.46 8.26 -0.21
N ASP A 7 -12.44 9.01 0.22
CA ASP A 7 -11.57 9.76 -0.68
C ASP A 7 -10.33 8.92 -1.05
N LEU A 8 -10.32 8.43 -2.29
CA LEU A 8 -9.22 7.59 -2.79
C LEU A 8 -7.92 8.38 -3.00
N GLU A 9 -8.00 9.70 -3.23
CA GLU A 9 -6.81 10.51 -3.41
C GLU A 9 -6.08 10.74 -2.08
N VAL A 10 -6.83 10.88 -0.98
CA VAL A 10 -6.26 10.90 0.37
C VAL A 10 -5.59 9.57 0.69
N LEU A 11 -6.24 8.44 0.40
CA LEU A 11 -5.64 7.12 0.63
C LEU A 11 -4.37 6.91 -0.18
N ALA A 12 -4.36 7.32 -1.45
CA ALA A 12 -3.17 7.26 -2.30
C ALA A 12 -1.99 8.06 -1.70
N LYS A 13 -2.26 9.25 -1.14
CA LYS A 13 -1.24 10.08 -0.48
C LYS A 13 -0.74 9.48 0.84
N GLN A 14 -1.57 8.73 1.56
CA GLN A 14 -1.19 8.10 2.83
C GLN A 14 -0.51 6.73 2.69
N THR A 15 -0.61 6.09 1.53
CA THR A 15 -0.11 4.71 1.30
C THR A 15 1.25 4.68 0.58
N VAL A 16 2.13 5.62 0.93
CA VAL A 16 3.49 5.68 0.36
C VAL A 16 4.24 4.38 0.66
N ASN A 17 4.91 3.85 -0.36
CA ASN A 17 5.66 2.59 -0.35
C ASN A 17 4.82 1.30 -0.20
N PHE A 18 3.49 1.39 -0.09
CA PHE A 18 2.65 0.19 -0.03
C PHE A 18 2.81 -0.61 -1.33
N THR A 19 2.98 -1.91 -1.17
CA THR A 19 2.89 -2.88 -2.25
C THR A 19 1.43 -3.23 -2.55
N GLY A 20 1.17 -3.95 -3.64
CA GLY A 20 -0.17 -4.48 -3.91
C GLY A 20 -0.71 -5.38 -2.79
N ALA A 21 0.16 -6.12 -2.10
CA ALA A 21 -0.22 -6.94 -0.95
C ALA A 21 -0.63 -6.07 0.25
N ASP A 22 0.10 -4.97 0.50
CA ASP A 22 -0.22 -4.04 1.59
C ASP A 22 -1.58 -3.37 1.37
N ILE A 23 -1.88 -2.95 0.14
CA ILE A 23 -3.19 -2.40 -0.23
C ILE A 23 -4.30 -3.44 -0.05
N CYS A 24 -4.08 -4.70 -0.45
CA CYS A 24 -5.05 -5.77 -0.25
C CYS A 24 -5.36 -5.96 1.24
N ASN A 25 -4.32 -6.03 2.07
CA ASN A 25 -4.45 -6.17 3.52
C ASN A 25 -5.14 -4.97 4.16
N LEU A 26 -4.85 -3.74 3.69
CA LEU A 26 -5.51 -2.52 4.13
C LEU A 26 -7.02 -2.59 3.87
N CYS A 27 -7.42 -2.97 2.66
CA CYS A 27 -8.83 -3.11 2.29
C CYS A 27 -9.55 -4.19 3.11
N GLN A 28 -8.90 -5.32 3.35
CA GLN A 28 -9.45 -6.39 4.19
C GLN A 28 -9.63 -5.93 5.64
N GLN A 29 -8.64 -5.23 6.18
CA GLN A 29 -8.71 -4.69 7.54
C GLN A 29 -9.83 -3.65 7.68
N ALA A 30 -9.97 -2.73 6.72
CA ALA A 30 -11.05 -1.74 6.72
C ALA A 30 -12.44 -2.41 6.67
N ALA A 31 -12.60 -3.46 5.85
CA ALA A 31 -13.86 -4.23 5.81
C ALA A 31 -14.14 -4.96 7.13
N LEU A 32 -13.12 -5.52 7.77
CA LEU A 32 -13.27 -6.19 9.08
C LEU A 32 -13.65 -5.20 10.17
N LEU A 33 -13.05 -4.01 10.19
CA LEU A 33 -13.40 -2.94 11.13
C LEU A 33 -14.86 -2.52 10.96
N ALA A 34 -15.34 -2.34 9.72
CA ALA A 34 -16.75 -2.05 9.45
C ALA A 34 -17.70 -3.15 10.00
N VAL A 35 -17.33 -4.42 9.86
CA VAL A 35 -18.10 -5.54 10.43
C VAL A 35 -18.04 -5.56 11.95
N GLN A 36 -16.91 -5.19 12.55
CA GLN A 36 -16.77 -5.13 14.01
C GLN A 36 -17.63 -4.00 14.62
N GLU A 37 -17.77 -2.87 13.91
CA GLU A 37 -18.55 -1.71 14.33
C GLU A 37 -20.06 -1.91 14.14
N GLU A 38 -20.49 -2.39 12.97
CA GLU A 38 -21.90 -2.42 12.56
C GLU A 38 -22.51 -3.84 12.44
N GLY A 39 -21.67 -4.88 12.58
CA GLY A 39 -22.07 -6.29 12.45
C GLY A 39 -22.07 -6.82 11.01
N PHE A 40 -22.46 -8.10 10.86
CA PHE A 40 -22.40 -8.81 9.56
C PHE A 40 -23.37 -8.29 8.49
N SER A 41 -24.35 -7.47 8.86
CA SER A 41 -25.29 -6.84 7.93
C SER A 41 -24.75 -5.58 7.26
N VAL A 42 -23.56 -5.12 7.66
CA VAL A 42 -22.92 -3.92 7.10
C VAL A 42 -22.74 -4.05 5.59
N LYS A 43 -23.09 -2.98 4.86
CA LYS A 43 -23.03 -2.95 3.38
C LYS A 43 -21.94 -2.05 2.86
N THR A 44 -21.42 -1.16 3.70
CA THR A 44 -20.52 -0.08 3.32
C THR A 44 -19.25 -0.09 4.15
N VAL A 45 -18.15 0.35 3.54
CA VAL A 45 -16.91 0.70 4.22
C VAL A 45 -16.76 2.21 4.11
N THR A 46 -16.50 2.86 5.23
CA THR A 46 -16.38 4.32 5.34
C THR A 46 -14.92 4.75 5.35
N MET A 47 -14.68 6.06 5.19
CA MET A 47 -13.32 6.62 5.30
C MET A 47 -12.71 6.33 6.68
N GLN A 48 -13.52 6.37 7.75
CA GLN A 48 -13.05 6.12 9.11
C GLN A 48 -12.45 4.72 9.25
N ASN A 49 -13.09 3.69 8.67
CA ASN A 49 -12.56 2.33 8.72
C ASN A 49 -11.19 2.19 8.01
N PHE A 50 -10.94 2.98 6.96
CA PHE A 50 -9.63 3.02 6.31
C PHE A 50 -8.58 3.75 7.16
N LEU A 51 -8.95 4.87 7.79
CA LEU A 51 -8.06 5.61 8.68
C LEU A 51 -7.64 4.74 9.88
N ASP A 52 -8.59 4.00 10.45
CA ASP A 52 -8.34 3.07 11.55
C ASP A 52 -7.49 1.87 11.11
N ALA A 53 -7.69 1.38 9.88
CA ALA A 53 -6.82 0.35 9.31
C ALA A 53 -5.39 0.86 9.08
N LEU A 54 -5.20 2.10 8.62
CA LEU A 54 -3.88 2.71 8.42
C LEU A 54 -3.12 2.91 9.75
N ASN A 55 -3.84 3.15 10.85
CA ASN A 55 -3.22 3.25 12.18
C ASN A 55 -2.58 1.94 12.65
N THR A 56 -2.96 0.81 12.06
CA THR A 56 -2.46 -0.53 12.45
C THR A 56 -1.63 -1.21 11.36
N ARG A 57 -1.73 -0.77 10.10
CA ARG A 57 -1.04 -1.37 8.95
C ARG A 57 -0.08 -0.36 8.32
N GLY A 58 1.22 -0.66 8.38
CA GLY A 58 2.26 0.07 7.65
C GLY A 58 2.66 -0.62 6.35
N SER A 59 3.47 0.09 5.54
CA SER A 59 4.12 -0.47 4.35
C SER A 59 5.02 -1.65 4.72
N SER A 60 4.96 -2.74 3.96
CA SER A 60 5.94 -3.83 4.06
C SER A 60 7.29 -3.46 3.48
N LEU A 61 7.33 -2.49 2.56
CA LEU A 61 8.55 -2.04 1.91
C LEU A 61 9.15 -0.87 2.68
N SER A 62 10.29 -1.14 3.33
CA SER A 62 11.06 -0.11 4.04
C SER A 62 11.91 0.72 3.08
N GLU A 63 12.22 1.96 3.47
CA GLU A 63 13.11 2.83 2.71
C GLU A 63 14.50 2.21 2.49
N HIS A 64 14.96 1.38 3.42
CA HIS A 64 16.23 0.67 3.30
C HIS A 64 16.24 -0.27 2.10
N PHE A 65 15.18 -1.07 1.92
CA PHE A 65 15.05 -1.99 0.79
C PHE A 65 14.95 -1.25 -0.54
N ILE A 66 14.21 -0.13 -0.57
CA ILE A 66 14.10 0.72 -1.76
C ILE A 66 15.49 1.25 -2.16
N ARG A 67 16.26 1.76 -1.20
CA ARG A 67 17.62 2.26 -1.45
C ARG A 67 18.55 1.17 -1.97
N GLN A 68 18.53 -0.01 -1.35
CA GLN A 68 19.33 -1.15 -1.80
C GLN A 68 18.99 -1.57 -3.25
N TYR A 69 17.70 -1.58 -3.59
CA TYR A 69 17.26 -1.87 -4.95
C TYR A 69 17.80 -0.84 -5.96
N GLU A 70 17.66 0.45 -5.67
CA GLU A 70 18.13 1.52 -6.57
C GLU A 70 19.66 1.52 -6.74
N GLU A 71 20.42 1.26 -5.66
CA GLU A 71 21.87 1.09 -5.74
C GLU A 71 22.26 -0.09 -6.63
N THR A 72 21.57 -1.23 -6.47
CA THR A 72 21.81 -2.44 -7.24
C THR A 72 21.47 -2.24 -8.71
N LYS A 73 20.33 -1.60 -9.00
CA LYS A 73 19.90 -1.21 -10.35
C LYS A 73 20.92 -0.31 -11.03
N THR A 74 21.45 0.68 -10.31
CA THR A 74 22.48 1.60 -10.83
C THR A 74 23.78 0.86 -11.16
N LYS A 75 24.23 -0.03 -10.26
CA LYS A 75 25.42 -0.88 -10.50
C LYS A 75 25.22 -1.77 -11.73
N PHE A 76 24.06 -2.42 -11.85
CA PHE A 76 23.74 -3.29 -12.97
C PHE A 76 23.70 -2.53 -14.30
N ALA A 77 23.09 -1.33 -14.36
CA ALA A 77 23.07 -0.50 -15.55
C ALA A 77 24.48 -0.09 -16.03
N ARG A 78 25.40 0.19 -15.08
CA ARG A 78 26.82 0.47 -15.40
C ARG A 78 27.55 -0.75 -15.97
N LEU A 79 27.21 -1.95 -15.51
CA LEU A 79 27.82 -3.21 -15.98
C LEU A 79 27.31 -3.59 -17.37
N THR A 80 26.01 -3.45 -17.63
CA THR A 80 25.41 -3.78 -18.94
C THR A 80 25.68 -2.73 -20.02
N GLY A 81 25.93 -1.47 -19.63
CA GLY A 81 26.30 -0.39 -20.55
C GLY A 81 27.68 -0.52 -21.20
N LYS A 82 28.57 -1.40 -20.71
CA LYS A 82 29.93 -1.59 -21.25
C LYS A 82 30.04 -2.58 -22.41
N HIS A 83 28.97 -3.28 -22.80
CA HIS A 83 28.96 -4.28 -23.88
C HIS A 83 28.42 -3.77 -25.23
N LYS A 84 28.63 -2.47 -25.58
CA LYS A 84 28.22 -1.90 -26.87
C LYS A 84 29.36 -1.52 -27.83
N HIS A 85 30.61 -1.84 -27.51
CA HIS A 85 31.76 -1.62 -28.39
C HIS A 85 32.76 -2.78 -28.34
N LEU A 86 32.38 -3.92 -28.90
CA LEU A 86 33.28 -4.94 -29.46
C LEU A 86 32.57 -5.57 -30.66
#